data_AF-A0A8E2VMB9-F1
#
_entry.id   AF-A0A8E2VMB9-F1
#
_cell.length_a   1.000
_cell.length_b   1.000
_cell.length_c   1.000
_cell.angle_alpha   90.00
_cell.angle_beta   90.00
_cell.angle_gamma   90.00
#
_symmetry.space_group_name_H-M   'P 1'
#
loop_
_entity.id
_entity.type
_entity.pdbx_description
1 polymer ?
#
loop_
_entity_poly.entity_id
_entity_poly.type
_entity_poly.pdbx_seq_one_letter_code
_entity_poly.pdbx_strand_id
1 'polypeptide(L)'
;MRGLKKRRRIQIILLAFAALVLSTGLIGYAMRDGINFFRSPSQVTEAPPPPTETFRIGGLVEAGSLKRGQGETIRFNVTDGGASVPVTYTGVLPDLFKENQGMVGTGRLVDGVFEAREILAKHDESYMPKEVVDALKEQGVYRDPSVEGANGS
;
A
#
# COMPACT_ATOMS: atom_id res chain seq x y z
N MET A 1 8.80 34.98 53.89
CA MET A 1 8.87 34.64 52.44
C MET A 1 8.06 33.36 52.09
N ARG A 2 6.74 33.31 52.36
CA ARG A 2 5.90 32.12 52.07
C ARG A 2 5.15 32.17 50.71
N GLY A 3 5.01 33.34 50.09
CA GLY A 3 4.29 33.52 48.81
C GLY A 3 5.08 33.18 47.54
N LEU A 4 6.42 33.27 47.58
CA LEU A 4 7.29 33.02 46.41
C LEU A 4 7.28 31.55 45.98
N LYS A 5 7.23 30.60 46.93
CA LYS A 5 7.14 29.15 46.63
C LYS A 5 5.81 28.74 45.99
N LYS A 6 4.69 29.36 46.43
CA LYS A 6 3.35 29.10 45.86
C LYS A 6 3.20 29.69 44.46
N ARG A 7 3.67 30.93 44.25
CA ARG A 7 3.72 31.55 42.91
C ARG A 7 4.58 30.75 41.93
N ARG A 8 5.77 30.29 42.35
CA ARG A 8 6.66 29.46 41.51
C ARG A 8 6.02 28.12 41.13
N ARG A 9 5.31 27.46 42.06
CA ARG A 9 4.56 26.23 41.74
C ARG A 9 3.45 26.48 40.71
N ILE A 10 2.68 27.56 40.87
CA ILE A 10 1.62 27.93 39.91
C ILE A 10 2.23 28.24 38.54
N GLN A 11 3.35 28.97 38.48
CA GLN A 11 4.06 29.24 37.23
C GLN A 11 4.53 27.96 36.54
N ILE A 12 5.09 27.00 37.28
CA ILE A 12 5.51 25.71 36.72
C ILE A 12 4.30 24.92 36.19
N ILE A 13 3.19 24.90 36.92
CA ILE A 13 1.97 24.20 36.49
C ILE A 13 1.40 24.85 35.21
N LEU A 14 1.34 26.18 35.15
CA LEU A 14 0.87 26.88 33.95
C LEU A 14 1.79 26.67 32.75
N LEU A 15 3.11 26.69 32.98
CA LEU A 15 4.08 26.41 31.93
C LEU A 15 3.94 24.97 31.43
N ALA A 16 3.83 24.00 32.34
CA ALA A 16 3.63 22.60 31.99
C ALA A 16 2.31 22.38 31.24
N PHE A 17 1.23 23.05 31.66
CA PHE A 17 -0.06 22.99 30.98
C PHE A 17 0.00 23.62 29.58
N ALA A 18 0.64 24.78 29.45
CA ALA A 18 0.84 25.44 28.15
C ALA A 18 1.69 24.56 27.21
N ALA A 19 2.75 23.94 27.72
CA ALA A 19 3.57 23.00 26.97
C ALA A 19 2.76 21.76 26.55
N LEU A 20 1.90 21.23 27.42
CA LEU A 20 1.04 20.09 27.09
C LEU A 20 0.03 20.44 25.99
N VAL A 21 -0.65 21.58 26.09
CA VAL A 21 -1.60 22.05 25.06
C VAL A 21 -0.89 22.28 23.73
N LEU A 22 0.29 22.89 23.74
CA LEU A 22 1.10 23.11 22.54
C LEU A 22 1.49 21.78 21.89
N SER A 23 1.99 20.82 22.68
CA SER A 23 2.36 19.49 22.19
C SER A 23 1.17 18.76 21.57
N THR A 24 0.01 18.75 22.23
CA THR A 24 -1.21 18.13 21.69
C THR A 24 -1.65 18.80 20.39
N GLY A 25 -1.58 20.13 20.30
CA GLY A 25 -1.88 20.87 19.09
C GLY A 25 -0.94 20.53 17.92
N LEU A 26 0.37 20.41 18.20
CA LEU A 26 1.36 20.03 17.21
C LEU A 26 1.18 18.59 16.73
N ILE A 27 0.90 17.64 17.62
CA ILE A 27 0.60 16.24 17.26
C ILE A 27 -0.64 16.18 16.38
N GLY A 28 -1.73 16.85 16.78
CA GLY A 28 -2.97 16.89 16.00
C GLY A 28 -2.78 17.53 14.62
N TYR A 29 -1.93 18.56 14.51
CA TYR A 29 -1.55 19.15 13.24
C TYR A 29 -0.75 18.18 12.36
N ALA A 30 0.26 17.51 12.94
CA ALA A 30 1.11 16.57 12.22
C ALA A 30 0.35 15.33 11.71
N MET A 31 -0.67 14.86 12.44
CA MET A 31 -1.48 13.71 12.01
C MET A 31 -2.35 13.98 10.78
N ARG A 32 -2.60 15.25 10.41
CA ARG A 32 -3.45 15.59 9.25
C ARG A 32 -2.90 15.08 7.92
N ASP A 33 -1.57 14.98 7.80
CA ASP A 33 -0.92 14.58 6.55
C ASP A 33 -0.61 13.07 6.49
N GLY A 34 -0.75 12.34 7.61
CA GLY A 34 -0.08 11.05 7.80
C GLY A 34 -0.92 9.79 7.59
N ILE A 35 -2.24 9.88 7.42
CA ILE A 35 -3.10 8.70 7.35
C ILE A 35 -3.59 8.49 5.91
N ASN A 36 -2.78 7.82 5.10
CA ASN A 36 -3.25 7.29 3.81
C ASN A 36 -4.14 6.07 4.08
N PHE A 37 -5.45 6.25 4.02
CA PHE A 37 -6.41 5.15 4.24
C PHE A 37 -6.25 4.07 3.17
N PHE A 38 -6.24 2.81 3.59
CA PHE A 38 -6.31 1.69 2.66
C PHE A 38 -7.77 1.41 2.30
N ARG A 39 -8.07 1.23 1.02
CA ARG A 39 -9.40 0.92 0.50
C ARG A 39 -9.33 -0.17 -0.57
N SER A 40 -10.33 -1.04 -0.64
CA SER A 40 -10.49 -1.98 -1.75
C SER A 40 -11.24 -1.33 -2.93
N PRO A 41 -11.12 -1.86 -4.16
CA PRO A 41 -11.92 -1.42 -5.32
C PRO A 41 -13.42 -1.36 -5.04
N SER A 42 -14.00 -2.36 -4.36
CA SER A 42 -15.42 -2.36 -3.97
C SER A 42 -15.76 -1.18 -3.05
N GLN A 43 -14.92 -0.92 -2.04
CA GLN A 43 -15.13 0.21 -1.12
C GLN A 43 -15.01 1.58 -1.81
N VAL A 44 -14.09 1.71 -2.77
CA VAL A 44 -13.92 2.94 -3.56
C VAL A 44 -15.16 3.18 -4.45
N THR A 45 -15.78 2.12 -4.95
CA THR A 45 -16.97 2.21 -5.79
C THR A 45 -18.23 2.53 -4.98
N GLU A 46 -18.39 1.89 -3.81
CA GLU A 46 -19.53 2.12 -2.91
C GLU A 46 -19.47 3.48 -2.21
N ALA A 47 -18.29 3.89 -1.76
CA ALA A 47 -18.05 5.13 -1.04
C ALA A 47 -16.83 5.87 -1.59
N PRO A 48 -16.97 6.56 -2.75
CA PRO A 48 -15.88 7.28 -3.40
C PRO A 48 -15.27 8.35 -2.49
N PRO A 49 -13.94 8.36 -2.29
CA PRO A 49 -13.28 9.42 -1.54
C PRO A 49 -13.33 10.75 -2.32
N PRO A 50 -13.26 11.91 -1.64
CA PRO A 50 -13.20 13.20 -2.31
C PRO A 50 -11.93 13.33 -3.17
N PRO A 51 -11.95 14.08 -4.29
CA PRO A 51 -10.81 14.16 -5.21
C PRO A 51 -9.51 14.72 -4.60
N THR A 52 -9.62 15.39 -3.45
CA THR A 52 -8.47 15.94 -2.72
C THR A 52 -7.80 14.95 -1.77
N GLU A 53 -8.45 13.81 -1.46
CA GLU A 53 -7.94 12.81 -0.54
C GLU A 53 -6.93 11.90 -1.24
N THR A 54 -5.72 11.83 -0.69
CA THR A 54 -4.75 10.79 -1.05
C THR A 54 -5.07 9.54 -0.24
N PHE A 55 -5.17 8.39 -0.92
CA PHE A 55 -5.43 7.11 -0.28
C PHE A 55 -4.66 5.98 -0.98
N ARG A 56 -4.66 4.81 -0.36
CA ARG A 56 -4.07 3.58 -0.91
C ARG A 56 -5.18 2.67 -1.40
N ILE A 57 -5.12 2.26 -2.65
CA ILE A 57 -5.98 1.21 -3.20
C ILE A 57 -5.19 -0.10 -3.27
N GLY A 58 -5.79 -1.21 -2.89
CA GLY A 58 -5.15 -2.52 -3.01
C GLY A 58 -6.09 -3.57 -3.59
N GLY A 59 -5.55 -4.40 -4.48
CA GLY A 59 -6.28 -5.46 -5.17
C GLY A 59 -5.39 -6.22 -6.13
N LEU A 60 -6.01 -6.94 -7.05
CA LEU A 60 -5.36 -7.65 -8.14
C LEU A 60 -5.38 -6.80 -9.40
N VAL A 61 -4.32 -6.85 -10.19
CA VAL A 61 -4.33 -6.28 -11.55
C VAL A 61 -5.21 -7.15 -12.43
N GLU A 62 -6.27 -6.58 -13.01
CA GLU A 62 -7.21 -7.32 -13.85
C GLU A 62 -6.54 -7.84 -15.13
N ALA A 63 -6.80 -9.09 -15.49
CA ALA A 63 -6.25 -9.73 -16.69
C ALA A 63 -6.67 -9.00 -17.98
N GLY A 64 -5.73 -8.82 -18.92
CA GLY A 64 -5.95 -8.11 -20.17
C GLY A 64 -6.19 -6.60 -20.05
N SER A 65 -6.09 -6.03 -18.84
CA SER A 65 -6.30 -4.60 -18.60
C SER A 65 -5.02 -3.78 -18.77
N LEU A 66 -3.84 -4.40 -18.67
CA LEU A 66 -2.56 -3.69 -18.63
C LEU A 66 -2.17 -3.17 -20.02
N LYS A 67 -2.34 -1.87 -20.21
CA LYS A 67 -2.02 -1.15 -21.45
C LYS A 67 -0.94 -0.11 -21.19
N ARG A 68 0.21 -0.29 -21.83
CA ARG A 68 1.28 0.72 -21.89
C ARG A 68 0.92 1.69 -23.03
N GLY A 69 0.66 2.95 -22.69
CA GLY A 69 0.26 3.98 -23.64
C GLY A 69 1.43 4.52 -24.47
N GLN A 70 1.23 5.67 -25.10
CA GLN A 70 2.34 6.43 -25.70
C GLN A 70 3.08 7.19 -24.58
N GLY A 71 4.40 7.02 -24.50
CA GLY A 71 5.24 7.60 -23.44
C GLY A 71 5.31 6.74 -22.17
N GLU A 72 5.41 7.37 -21.00
CA GLU A 72 5.56 6.71 -19.69
C GLU A 72 4.21 6.45 -18.98
N THR A 73 3.08 6.77 -19.61
CA THR A 73 1.75 6.57 -19.01
C THR A 73 1.23 5.15 -19.25
N ILE A 74 0.86 4.48 -18.17
CA ILE A 74 0.37 3.11 -18.13
C ILE A 74 -1.04 3.11 -17.54
N ARG A 75 -1.93 2.33 -18.15
CA ARG A 75 -3.31 2.17 -17.72
C ARG A 75 -3.60 0.70 -17.46
N PHE A 76 -4.33 0.41 -16.39
CA PHE A 76 -4.78 -0.93 -16.03
C PHE A 76 -5.96 -0.81 -15.08
N ASN A 77 -6.63 -1.91 -14.79
CA ASN A 77 -7.68 -1.94 -13.78
C ASN A 77 -7.23 -2.71 -12.56
N VAL A 78 -7.65 -2.27 -11.38
CA VAL A 78 -7.46 -2.98 -10.11
C VAL A 78 -8.80 -3.51 -9.61
N THR A 79 -8.84 -4.79 -9.28
CA THR A 79 -10.06 -5.50 -8.87
C THR A 79 -9.85 -6.28 -7.57
N ASP A 80 -10.89 -6.37 -6.75
CA ASP A 80 -10.96 -7.30 -5.60
C ASP A 80 -11.86 -8.50 -5.89
N GLY A 81 -12.31 -8.66 -7.14
CA GLY A 81 -13.27 -9.68 -7.57
C GLY A 81 -14.73 -9.23 -7.43
N GLY A 82 -15.01 -8.16 -6.68
CA GLY A 82 -16.35 -7.57 -6.56
C GLY A 82 -16.54 -6.35 -7.47
N ALA A 83 -15.56 -5.44 -7.47
CA ALA A 83 -15.55 -4.25 -8.32
C ALA A 83 -14.19 -4.05 -8.99
N SER A 84 -14.17 -3.26 -10.05
CA SER A 84 -12.96 -2.93 -10.81
C SER A 84 -12.83 -1.40 -10.92
N VAL A 85 -11.69 -0.86 -10.53
CA VAL A 85 -11.39 0.57 -10.59
C VAL A 85 -10.30 0.82 -11.63
N PRO A 86 -10.52 1.72 -12.61
CA PRO A 86 -9.51 2.07 -13.60
C PRO A 86 -8.38 2.87 -12.94
N VAL A 87 -7.14 2.53 -13.27
CA VAL A 87 -5.92 3.14 -12.75
C VAL A 87 -5.10 3.72 -13.90
N THR A 88 -4.58 4.93 -13.69
CA THR A 88 -3.55 5.53 -14.54
C THR A 88 -2.31 5.82 -13.71
N TYR A 89 -1.14 5.47 -14.23
CA TYR A 89 0.16 5.69 -13.60
C TYR A 89 1.14 6.25 -14.62
N THR A 90 1.93 7.24 -14.24
CA THR A 90 3.00 7.78 -15.10
C THR A 90 4.34 7.53 -14.43
N GLY A 91 5.18 6.73 -15.08
CA GLY A 91 6.51 6.37 -14.61
C GLY A 91 6.86 4.91 -14.89
N VAL A 92 7.89 4.42 -14.22
CA VAL A 92 8.36 3.04 -14.38
C VAL A 92 7.64 2.14 -13.37
N LEU A 93 7.03 1.05 -13.87
CA LEU A 93 6.49 0.00 -13.00
C LEU A 93 7.62 -0.89 -12.47
N PRO A 94 7.50 -1.43 -11.26
CA PRO A 94 8.41 -2.47 -10.78
C PRO A 94 8.44 -3.67 -11.74
N ASP A 95 9.58 -4.33 -11.89
CA ASP A 95 9.74 -5.48 -12.81
C ASP A 95 8.77 -6.64 -12.52
N LEU A 96 8.37 -6.79 -11.26
CA LEU A 96 7.44 -7.82 -10.79
C LEU A 96 5.97 -7.47 -11.02
N PHE A 97 5.65 -6.26 -11.47
CA PHE A 97 4.28 -5.86 -11.73
C PHE A 97 3.72 -6.57 -12.96
N LYS A 98 2.72 -7.41 -12.77
CA LYS A 98 2.07 -8.21 -13.82
C LYS A 98 0.56 -8.27 -13.59
N GLU A 99 -0.15 -8.71 -14.62
CA GLU A 99 -1.58 -9.03 -14.50
C GLU A 99 -1.79 -10.23 -13.56
N ASN A 100 -2.97 -10.30 -12.93
CA ASN A 100 -3.35 -11.29 -11.92
C ASN A 100 -2.47 -11.31 -10.66
N GLN A 101 -1.65 -10.27 -10.47
CA GLN A 101 -0.80 -10.13 -9.30
C GLN A 101 -1.34 -9.07 -8.34
N GLY A 102 -1.04 -9.26 -7.05
CA GLY A 102 -1.40 -8.31 -6.02
C GLY A 102 -0.63 -7.00 -6.17
N MET A 103 -1.33 -5.89 -6.02
CA MET A 103 -0.73 -4.56 -6.07
C MET A 103 -1.34 -3.65 -5.02
N VAL A 104 -0.56 -2.66 -4.61
CA VAL A 104 -1.03 -1.52 -3.82
C VAL A 104 -0.59 -0.25 -4.53
N GLY A 105 -1.54 0.62 -4.86
CA GLY A 105 -1.29 1.94 -5.42
C GLY A 105 -1.56 3.05 -4.40
N THR A 106 -0.73 4.07 -4.36
CA THR A 106 -0.97 5.30 -3.59
C THR A 106 -1.28 6.43 -4.57
N GLY A 107 -2.38 7.14 -4.37
CA GLY A 107 -2.90 8.08 -5.37
C GLY A 107 -4.19 8.77 -4.95
N ARG A 108 -4.92 9.29 -5.93
CA ARG A 108 -6.19 10.01 -5.76
C ARG A 108 -7.20 9.55 -6.80
N LEU A 109 -8.49 9.69 -6.50
CA LEU A 109 -9.56 9.40 -7.45
C LEU A 109 -9.97 10.70 -8.15
N VAL A 110 -9.80 10.76 -9.47
CA VAL A 110 -10.14 11.91 -10.32
C VAL A 110 -11.08 11.41 -11.42
N ASP A 111 -12.29 11.95 -11.48
CA ASP A 111 -13.30 11.59 -12.49
C ASP A 111 -13.53 10.06 -12.63
N GLY A 112 -13.47 9.32 -11.51
CA GLY A 112 -13.64 7.87 -11.47
C GLY A 112 -12.40 7.06 -11.86
N VAL A 113 -11.29 7.71 -12.19
CA VAL A 113 -9.99 7.09 -12.47
C VAL A 113 -9.05 7.32 -11.30
N PHE A 114 -8.45 6.25 -10.81
CA PHE A 114 -7.42 6.35 -9.77
C PHE A 114 -6.09 6.75 -10.41
N GLU A 115 -5.66 7.98 -10.17
CA GLU A 115 -4.35 8.49 -10.57
C GLU A 115 -3.32 8.06 -9.53
N ALA A 116 -2.58 6.99 -9.85
CA ALA A 116 -1.54 6.47 -9.01
C ALA A 116 -0.27 7.33 -9.15
N ARG A 117 0.31 7.69 -8.01
CA ARG A 117 1.63 8.33 -7.91
C ARG A 117 2.74 7.31 -7.58
N GLU A 118 2.36 6.24 -6.90
CA GLU A 118 3.28 5.17 -6.50
C GLU A 118 2.56 3.83 -6.64
N ILE A 119 3.28 2.82 -7.14
CA ILE A 119 2.79 1.45 -7.27
C ILE A 119 3.79 0.50 -6.61
N LEU A 120 3.27 -0.31 -5.70
CA LEU A 120 4.00 -1.41 -5.07
C LEU A 120 3.39 -2.71 -5.57
N ALA A 121 4.18 -3.52 -6.26
CA ALA A 121 3.82 -4.89 -6.56
C ALA A 121 3.99 -5.73 -5.28
N LYS A 122 3.00 -6.57 -4.95
CA LYS A 122 3.13 -7.49 -3.83
C LYS A 122 4.17 -8.56 -4.19
N HIS A 123 5.08 -8.87 -3.27
CA HIS A 123 6.00 -10.00 -3.42
C HIS A 123 5.26 -11.31 -3.14
N ASP A 124 5.30 -12.23 -4.10
CA ASP A 124 5.11 -13.65 -3.82
C ASP A 124 6.44 -14.19 -3.28
N GLU A 125 6.69 -14.00 -1.98
CA GLU A 125 7.76 -14.75 -1.31
C GLU A 125 7.30 -16.20 -1.13
N SER A 126 7.29 -16.98 -2.22
CA SER A 126 7.51 -18.43 -2.11
C SER A 126 9.03 -18.66 -1.98
N TYR A 127 9.62 -18.17 -0.88
CA TYR A 127 10.97 -18.57 -0.50
C TYR A 127 10.85 -19.97 0.09
N MET A 128 11.23 -20.98 -0.69
CA MET A 128 11.46 -22.32 -0.17
C MET A 128 12.95 -22.38 0.20
N PRO A 129 13.31 -22.35 1.49
CA PRO A 129 14.70 -22.42 1.92
C PRO A 129 15.36 -23.67 1.34
N LYS A 130 16.64 -23.60 0.98
CA LYS A 130 17.38 -24.75 0.43
C LYS A 130 17.31 -25.95 1.38
N GLU A 131 17.31 -25.68 2.67
CA GLU A 131 17.19 -26.67 3.74
C GLU A 131 15.88 -27.47 3.66
N VAL A 132 14.78 -26.83 3.25
CA VAL A 132 13.47 -27.47 3.06
C VAL A 132 13.45 -28.29 1.77
N VAL A 133 14.06 -27.78 0.70
CA VAL A 133 14.20 -28.50 -0.57
C VAL A 133 15.05 -29.75 -0.41
N ASP A 134 16.16 -29.66 0.33
CA ASP A 134 17.08 -30.78 0.56
C ASP A 134 16.44 -31.83 1.49
N ALA A 135 15.74 -31.41 2.55
CA ALA A 135 14.99 -32.34 3.42
C ALA A 135 13.87 -33.08 2.68
N LEU A 136 13.17 -32.43 1.75
CA LEU A 136 12.11 -33.05 0.94
C LEU A 136 12.66 -33.99 -0.15
N LYS A 137 13.88 -33.72 -0.66
CA LYS A 137 14.61 -34.62 -1.56
C LYS A 137 15.11 -35.87 -0.84
N GLU A 138 15.65 -35.73 0.37
CA GLU A 138 16.10 -36.86 1.20
C GLU A 138 14.94 -37.77 1.62
N GLN A 139 13.75 -37.22 1.86
CA GLN A 139 12.54 -37.98 2.19
C GLN A 139 11.88 -38.64 0.96
N GLY A 140 12.40 -38.43 -0.25
CA GLY A 140 11.92 -39.08 -1.48
C GLY A 140 10.56 -38.59 -1.98
N VAL A 141 10.04 -37.47 -1.45
CA VAL A 141 8.71 -36.92 -1.78
C VAL A 141 8.79 -35.81 -2.84
N TYR A 142 9.99 -35.30 -3.14
CA TYR A 142 10.17 -34.26 -4.16
C TYR A 142 10.19 -34.84 -5.59
N ARG A 143 9.15 -34.55 -6.38
CA ARG A 143 9.17 -34.73 -7.84
C ARG A 143 9.55 -33.41 -8.51
N ASP A 144 10.66 -33.43 -9.22
CA ASP A 144 11.14 -32.28 -9.97
C ASP A 144 10.22 -32.01 -11.18
N PRO A 145 9.63 -30.81 -11.31
CA PRO A 145 8.76 -30.50 -12.45
C PRO A 145 9.51 -30.30 -13.77
N SER A 146 10.85 -30.29 -13.77
CA SER A 146 11.65 -30.09 -15.00
C SER A 146 11.91 -31.36 -15.81
N VAL A 147 11.55 -32.55 -15.31
CA VAL A 147 11.80 -33.84 -15.99
C VAL A 147 10.63 -34.42 -16.79
N GLU A 148 9.43 -33.80 -16.77
CA GLU A 148 8.24 -34.38 -17.43
C GLU A 148 8.03 -33.90 -18.89
N GLY A 149 8.93 -33.08 -19.44
CA GLY A 149 8.81 -32.50 -20.79
C GLY A 149 9.73 -33.07 -21.88
N ALA A 150 10.61 -34.03 -21.59
CA ALA A 150 11.69 -34.43 -22.50
C ALA A 150 11.60 -35.86 -23.08
N ASN A 151 10.45 -36.53 -22.99
CA ASN A 151 10.22 -37.81 -23.67
C ASN A 151 8.82 -37.86 -24.29
N GLY A 152 8.72 -37.34 -25.51
CA GLY A 152 7.52 -37.36 -26.34
C GLY A 152 7.90 -37.18 -27.80
N SER A 153 8.70 -38.10 -28.33
CA SER A 153 8.94 -38.33 -29.76
C SER A 153 8.77 -39.82 -30.04
#